data_AF-A0A840UZQ1-F1
#
_entry.id   AF-A0A840UZQ1-F1
#
_cell.length_a   1.000
_cell.length_b   1.000
_cell.length_c   1.000
_cell.angle_alpha   90.00
_cell.angle_beta   90.00
_cell.angle_gamma   90.00
#
_symmetry.space_group_name_H-M   'P 1'
#
loop_
_entity.id
_entity.type
_entity.pdbx_description
1 polymer ?
#
loop_
_entity_poly.entity_id
_entity_poly.type
_entity_poly.pdbx_seq_one_letter_code
_entity_poly.pdbx_strand_id
1 'polypeptide(L)'
;MVIAIFLCAMAGGALLLEIPLPWVINDALVRLAMNGVLVLSLVPMLNVGIGINFGLPVAIVAGLLGLCLTVNWRLTGSLGFTMALALSTVIAVCLGEVYGRLLNRVRGREEITATFIGFSFIPLTNFFWATAPFTNPAMLWPIGGIGMRPTIGLKSYFAKILNTWMPLEIGPLTIPCGLLLFFGLCCLLVHLFFKTTPGLAILAIGENEGYARLCGIDVDRMRRLAVILSTVIGAVGICVYAQSYGFIELYDAPMMMAFPAASAILIGGSTTGRATVAQVVAGTFLFHTMYVLSGPLANDLLVPEMAEIFRLMMTTGVILFAMLHHGGRHARPSETL
;
A
#
# COMPACT_ATOMS: atom_id res chain seq x y z
N MET A 1 8.59 19.07 -6.70
CA MET A 1 8.45 19.93 -7.90
C MET A 1 8.85 19.20 -9.18
N VAL A 2 10.03 18.57 -9.26
CA VAL A 2 10.48 17.82 -10.46
C VAL A 2 9.43 16.82 -10.98
N ILE A 3 8.85 16.01 -10.09
CA ILE A 3 7.86 14.98 -10.47
C ILE A 3 6.54 15.57 -10.96
N ALA A 4 6.10 16.69 -10.38
CA ALA A 4 4.89 17.37 -10.84
C ALA A 4 5.10 17.99 -12.22
N ILE A 5 6.27 18.59 -12.48
CA ILE A 5 6.64 19.10 -13.81
C ILE A 5 6.68 17.96 -14.83
N PHE A 6 7.26 16.83 -14.44
CA PHE A 6 7.32 15.64 -15.27
C PHE A 6 5.93 15.09 -15.61
N LEU A 7 5.03 15.03 -14.63
CA LEU A 7 3.63 14.66 -14.86
C LEU A 7 2.94 15.64 -15.82
N CYS A 8 3.14 16.95 -15.65
CA CYS A 8 2.60 17.95 -16.56
C CYS A 8 3.13 17.78 -18.00
N ALA A 9 4.41 17.44 -18.16
CA ALA A 9 4.98 17.14 -19.46
C ALA A 9 4.36 15.88 -20.08
N MET A 10 4.15 14.81 -19.30
CA MET A 10 3.45 13.61 -19.76
C MET A 10 1.99 13.89 -20.15
N ALA A 11 1.28 14.70 -19.36
CA ALA A 11 -0.09 15.11 -19.67
C ALA A 11 -0.15 15.96 -20.95
N GLY A 12 0.82 16.84 -21.17
CA GLY A 12 0.98 17.58 -22.43
C GLY A 12 1.23 16.66 -23.62
N GLY A 13 2.10 15.66 -23.46
CA GLY A 13 2.32 14.63 -24.48
C GLY A 13 1.05 13.82 -24.80
N ALA A 14 0.27 13.46 -23.79
CA ALA A 14 -0.98 12.73 -23.97
C ALA A 14 -2.04 13.54 -24.74
N LEU A 15 -2.08 14.86 -24.51
CA LEU A 15 -2.94 15.78 -25.27
C LEU A 15 -2.52 15.88 -26.74
N LEU A 16 -1.22 15.92 -27.02
CA LEU A 16 -0.70 15.98 -28.39
C LEU A 16 -0.96 14.71 -29.20
N LEU A 17 -1.08 13.57 -28.51
CA LEU A 17 -1.32 12.25 -29.10
C LEU A 17 -2.82 11.87 -29.10
N GLU A 18 -3.71 12.80 -28.77
CA GLU A 18 -5.17 12.59 -28.72
C GLU A 18 -5.62 11.40 -27.84
N ILE A 19 -4.83 11.08 -26.82
CA ILE A 19 -5.13 9.98 -25.89
C ILE A 19 -6.41 10.32 -25.11
N PRO A 20 -7.38 9.39 -24.97
CA PRO A 20 -8.64 9.64 -24.29
C PRO A 20 -8.42 9.91 -22.79
N LEU A 21 -8.31 11.20 -22.44
CA LEU A 21 -8.14 11.68 -21.07
C LEU A 21 -9.19 11.15 -20.07
N PRO A 22 -10.48 10.99 -20.42
CA PRO A 22 -11.47 10.44 -19.50
C PRO A 22 -11.10 9.03 -19.00
N TRP A 23 -10.51 8.20 -19.86
CA TRP A 23 -10.08 6.85 -19.48
C TRP A 23 -8.87 6.89 -18.53
N VAL A 24 -7.88 7.75 -18.82
CA VAL A 24 -6.69 7.94 -17.97
C VAL A 24 -7.10 8.42 -16.59
N ILE A 25 -7.99 9.41 -16.51
CA ILE A 25 -8.46 9.96 -15.23
C ILE A 25 -9.22 8.90 -14.43
N ASN A 26 -10.04 8.10 -15.08
CA ASN A 26 -10.78 7.01 -14.44
C ASN A 26 -9.82 5.98 -13.82
N ASP A 27 -8.88 5.45 -14.61
CA ASP A 27 -7.93 4.45 -14.11
C ASP A 27 -7.00 5.03 -13.03
N ALA A 28 -6.62 6.31 -13.16
CA ALA A 28 -5.88 7.02 -12.12
C ALA A 28 -6.67 7.14 -10.80
N LEU A 29 -7.97 7.42 -10.84
CA LEU A 29 -8.83 7.49 -9.65
C LEU A 29 -9.02 6.12 -8.99
N VAL A 30 -9.21 5.06 -9.77
CA VAL A 30 -9.28 3.70 -9.23
C VAL A 30 -7.97 3.33 -8.56
N ARG A 31 -6.82 3.56 -9.22
CA ARG A 31 -5.51 3.24 -8.66
C ARG A 31 -5.13 4.11 -7.47
N LEU A 32 -5.58 5.38 -7.45
CA LEU A 32 -5.41 6.27 -6.31
C LEU A 32 -6.01 5.64 -5.06
N ALA A 33 -7.29 5.24 -5.10
CA ALA A 33 -7.95 4.72 -3.93
C ALA A 33 -7.47 3.30 -3.57
N MET A 34 -7.26 2.46 -4.58
CA MET A 34 -6.81 1.08 -4.43
C MET A 34 -5.43 0.99 -3.77
N ASN A 35 -4.45 1.73 -4.27
CA ASN A 35 -3.10 1.73 -3.72
C ASN A 35 -2.95 2.71 -2.56
N GLY A 36 -3.77 3.76 -2.48
CA GLY A 36 -3.69 4.78 -1.45
C GLY A 36 -3.85 4.24 -0.05
N VAL A 37 -4.66 3.19 0.17
CA VAL A 37 -4.76 2.54 1.48
C VAL A 37 -3.45 1.84 1.87
N LEU A 38 -2.75 1.22 0.91
CA LEU A 38 -1.43 0.64 1.13
C LEU A 38 -0.40 1.73 1.46
N VAL A 39 -0.44 2.87 0.77
CA VAL A 39 0.43 4.02 1.08
C VAL A 39 0.11 4.60 2.45
N LEU A 40 -1.17 4.72 2.80
CA LEU A 40 -1.64 5.20 4.11
C LEU A 40 -1.13 4.35 5.26
N SER A 41 -0.93 3.05 5.04
CA SER A 41 -0.39 2.14 6.04
C SER A 41 1.00 2.54 6.52
N LEU A 42 1.78 3.28 5.73
CA LEU A 42 3.13 3.71 6.09
C LEU A 42 3.14 4.85 7.12
N VAL A 43 2.04 5.60 7.24
CA VAL A 43 1.97 6.83 8.08
C VAL A 43 2.24 6.57 9.56
N PRO A 44 1.65 5.56 10.23
CA PRO A 44 1.93 5.27 11.64
C PRO A 44 3.41 5.00 11.94
N MET A 45 4.08 4.18 11.12
CA MET A 45 5.48 3.82 11.35
C MET A 45 6.45 4.97 11.01
N LEU A 46 6.14 5.76 9.99
CA LEU A 46 6.91 6.97 9.68
C LEU A 46 6.79 8.01 10.81
N ASN A 47 5.59 8.21 11.35
CA ASN A 47 5.34 9.20 12.40
C ASN A 47 5.94 8.84 13.75
N VAL A 48 6.17 7.55 14.03
CA VAL A 48 6.86 7.13 15.26
C VAL A 48 8.38 7.09 15.12
N GLY A 49 8.91 7.35 13.91
CA GLY A 49 10.36 7.42 13.66
C GLY A 49 11.03 6.06 13.39
N ILE A 50 10.27 5.00 13.09
CA ILE A 50 10.85 3.67 12.77
C ILE A 50 11.52 3.64 11.38
N GLY A 51 11.16 4.59 10.51
CA GLY A 51 11.60 4.65 9.12
C GLY A 51 10.50 4.21 8.14
N ILE A 52 10.87 4.06 6.87
CA ILE A 52 9.95 3.61 5.83
C ILE A 52 9.60 2.14 6.09
N ASN A 53 8.31 1.83 6.21
CA ASN A 53 7.85 0.48 6.52
C ASN A 53 8.01 -0.49 5.33
N PHE A 54 9.21 -1.05 5.15
CA PHE A 54 9.46 -2.17 4.24
C PHE A 54 8.94 -3.52 4.76
N GLY A 55 8.37 -3.54 5.97
CA GLY A 55 7.61 -4.68 6.50
C GLY A 55 6.18 -4.78 5.98
N LEU A 56 5.75 -3.90 5.07
CA LEU A 56 4.45 -3.96 4.39
C LEU A 56 4.09 -5.37 3.85
N PRO A 57 5.02 -6.20 3.34
CA PRO A 57 4.69 -7.55 2.91
C PRO A 57 4.08 -8.43 4.01
N VAL A 58 4.47 -8.23 5.28
CA VAL A 58 3.86 -8.94 6.42
C VAL A 58 2.38 -8.57 6.57
N ALA A 59 2.06 -7.29 6.42
CA ALA A 59 0.69 -6.78 6.46
C ALA A 59 -0.13 -7.30 5.26
N ILE A 60 0.48 -7.32 4.07
CA ILE A 60 -0.15 -7.83 2.86
C ILE A 60 -0.48 -9.32 3.02
N VAL A 61 0.45 -10.14 3.49
CA VAL A 61 0.17 -11.56 3.74
C VAL A 61 -0.96 -11.75 4.74
N ALA A 62 -1.01 -10.94 5.81
CA ALA A 62 -2.11 -10.98 6.77
C ALA A 62 -3.47 -10.76 6.08
N GLY A 63 -3.54 -9.79 5.16
CA GLY A 63 -4.74 -9.51 4.38
C GLY A 63 -5.06 -10.59 3.34
N LEU A 64 -4.05 -11.15 2.68
CA LEU A 64 -4.22 -12.28 1.76
C LEU A 64 -4.77 -13.51 2.47
N LEU A 65 -4.33 -13.80 3.69
CA LEU A 65 -4.87 -14.89 4.51
C LEU A 65 -6.36 -14.69 4.81
N GLY A 66 -6.78 -13.48 5.22
CA GLY A 66 -8.19 -13.17 5.46
C GLY A 66 -9.06 -13.29 4.20
N LEU A 67 -8.54 -12.83 3.05
CA LEU A 67 -9.19 -13.01 1.75
C LEU A 67 -9.32 -14.50 1.39
N CYS A 68 -8.25 -15.27 1.51
CA CYS A 68 -8.23 -16.71 1.22
C CYS A 68 -9.23 -17.49 2.09
N LEU A 69 -9.31 -17.19 3.40
CA LEU A 69 -10.27 -17.83 4.29
C LEU A 69 -11.72 -17.53 3.89
N THR A 70 -12.00 -16.28 3.55
CA THR A 70 -13.33 -15.83 3.11
C THR A 70 -13.76 -16.53 1.82
N VAL A 71 -12.84 -16.61 0.85
CA VAL A 71 -13.05 -17.34 -0.41
C VAL A 71 -13.22 -18.83 -0.15
N ASN A 72 -12.43 -19.42 0.77
CA ASN A 72 -12.56 -20.84 1.11
C ASN A 72 -13.94 -21.17 1.70
N TRP A 73 -14.51 -20.27 2.51
CA TRP A 73 -15.88 -20.39 3.03
C TRP A 73 -16.97 -20.01 2.04
N ARG A 74 -16.61 -19.67 0.80
CA ARG A 74 -17.53 -19.30 -0.28
C ARG A 74 -18.45 -18.13 0.05
N LEU A 75 -17.97 -17.21 0.89
CA LEU A 75 -18.72 -15.99 1.20
C LEU A 75 -18.65 -15.03 0.01
N THR A 76 -19.81 -14.55 -0.42
CA THR A 76 -19.96 -13.68 -1.59
C THR A 76 -20.58 -12.33 -1.22
N GLY A 77 -20.46 -11.36 -2.12
CA GLY A 77 -21.09 -10.05 -1.96
C GLY A 77 -20.43 -9.19 -0.88
N SER A 78 -21.14 -8.14 -0.45
CA SER A 78 -20.63 -7.16 0.53
C SER A 78 -20.38 -7.78 1.91
N LEU A 79 -21.17 -8.79 2.29
CA LEU A 79 -20.97 -9.56 3.51
C LEU A 79 -19.67 -10.37 3.46
N GLY A 80 -19.35 -10.99 2.31
CA GLY A 80 -18.05 -11.62 2.10
C GLY A 80 -16.89 -10.63 2.25
N PHE A 81 -16.99 -9.46 1.61
CA PHE A 81 -15.93 -8.45 1.70
C PHE A 81 -15.71 -7.92 3.12
N THR A 82 -16.78 -7.64 3.87
CA THR A 82 -16.67 -7.19 5.27
C THR A 82 -16.10 -8.27 6.19
N MET A 83 -16.44 -9.55 5.96
CA MET A 83 -15.83 -10.67 6.68
C MET A 83 -14.34 -10.81 6.35
N ALA A 84 -13.95 -10.62 5.09
CA ALA A 84 -12.55 -10.59 4.69
C ALA A 84 -11.79 -9.50 5.42
N LEU A 85 -12.33 -8.28 5.50
CA LEU A 85 -11.75 -7.20 6.28
C LEU A 85 -11.60 -7.59 7.76
N ALA A 86 -12.64 -8.12 8.39
CA ALA A 86 -12.59 -8.51 9.80
C ALA A 86 -11.49 -9.57 10.07
N LEU A 87 -11.47 -10.66 9.30
CA LEU A 87 -10.44 -11.71 9.44
C LEU A 87 -9.02 -11.16 9.19
N SER A 88 -8.86 -10.36 8.14
CA SER A 88 -7.59 -9.69 7.82
C SER A 88 -7.11 -8.81 8.97
N THR A 89 -8.01 -8.04 9.60
CA THR A 89 -7.64 -7.20 10.75
C THR A 89 -7.20 -8.03 11.96
N VAL A 90 -7.88 -9.13 12.29
CA VAL A 90 -7.52 -9.99 13.42
C VAL A 90 -6.14 -10.61 13.21
N ILE A 91 -5.89 -11.18 12.02
CA ILE A 91 -4.59 -11.76 11.68
C ILE A 91 -3.50 -10.69 11.67
N ALA A 92 -3.80 -9.49 11.16
CA ALA A 92 -2.87 -8.37 11.13
C ALA A 92 -2.51 -7.86 12.53
N VAL A 93 -3.44 -7.84 13.49
CA VAL A 93 -3.12 -7.50 14.89
C VAL A 93 -2.15 -8.52 15.48
N CYS A 94 -2.38 -9.82 15.27
CA CYS A 94 -1.50 -10.87 15.76
C CYS A 94 -0.08 -10.77 15.17
N LEU A 95 0.02 -10.65 13.83
CA LEU A 95 1.31 -10.52 13.16
C LEU A 95 2.00 -9.19 13.47
N GLY A 96 1.22 -8.11 13.58
CA GLY A 96 1.69 -6.77 13.95
C GLY A 96 2.28 -6.71 15.35
N GLU A 97 1.71 -7.43 16.32
CA GLU A 97 2.26 -7.50 17.67
C GLU A 97 3.63 -8.20 17.69
N VAL A 98 3.77 -9.31 16.95
CA VAL A 98 5.05 -10.02 16.82
C VAL A 98 6.08 -9.14 16.12
N TYR A 99 5.68 -8.51 15.02
CA TYR A 99 6.53 -7.62 14.23
C TYR A 99 6.98 -6.39 15.03
N GLY A 100 6.05 -5.75 15.77
CA GLY A 100 6.34 -4.59 16.61
C GLY A 100 7.28 -4.90 17.77
N ARG A 101 7.13 -6.08 18.40
CA ARG A 101 8.08 -6.53 19.44
C ARG A 101 9.47 -6.78 18.88
N LEU A 102 9.57 -7.29 17.65
CA LEU A 102 10.85 -7.53 17.00
C LEU A 102 11.54 -6.19 16.68
N LEU A 103 10.81 -5.24 16.09
CA LEU A 103 11.35 -3.90 15.79
C LEU A 103 11.84 -3.16 17.03
N ASN A 104 11.13 -3.26 18.16
CA ASN A 104 11.59 -2.63 19.41
C ASN A 104 12.91 -3.22 19.95
N ARG A 105 13.29 -4.44 19.55
CA ARG A 105 14.57 -5.05 19.95
C ARG A 105 15.75 -4.60 19.10
N VAL A 106 15.52 -4.11 17.88
CA VAL A 106 16.56 -3.76 16.89
C VAL A 106 16.65 -2.26 16.66
N ARG A 107 16.64 -1.48 17.75
CA ARG A 107 16.59 -0.01 17.66
C ARG A 107 17.76 0.57 16.87
N GLY A 108 17.46 1.53 15.99
CA GLY A 108 18.44 2.16 15.11
C GLY A 108 18.84 1.33 13.87
N ARG A 109 18.41 0.06 13.77
CA ARG A 109 18.58 -0.79 12.56
C ARG A 109 17.24 -1.31 12.06
N GLU A 110 16.19 -0.55 12.34
CA GLU A 110 14.80 -0.98 12.21
C GLU A 110 14.39 -1.12 10.74
N GLU A 111 14.79 -0.17 9.90
CA GLU A 111 14.52 -0.17 8.46
C GLU A 111 15.18 -1.36 7.75
N ILE A 112 16.44 -1.66 8.10
CA ILE A 112 17.16 -2.84 7.58
C ILE A 112 16.43 -4.11 8.01
N THR A 113 16.08 -4.20 9.30
CA THR A 113 15.40 -5.37 9.85
C THR A 113 14.00 -5.55 9.24
N ALA A 114 13.26 -4.46 9.03
CA ALA A 114 11.97 -4.45 8.36
C ALA A 114 12.07 -4.99 6.93
N THR A 115 13.08 -4.55 6.18
CA THR A 115 13.36 -5.03 4.82
C THR A 115 13.67 -6.53 4.82
N PHE A 116 14.55 -7.00 5.71
CA PHE A 116 14.87 -8.42 5.83
C PHE A 116 13.64 -9.26 6.20
N ILE A 117 12.83 -8.81 7.16
CA ILE A 117 11.60 -9.50 7.56
C ILE A 117 10.63 -9.54 6.37
N GLY A 118 10.39 -8.41 5.71
CA GLY A 118 9.49 -8.32 4.56
C GLY A 118 9.84 -9.34 3.48
N PHE A 119 11.12 -9.39 3.06
CA PHE A 119 11.58 -10.34 2.05
C PHE A 119 11.61 -11.79 2.53
N SER A 120 11.97 -12.04 3.80
CA SER A 120 12.05 -13.40 4.35
C SER A 120 10.66 -13.99 4.63
N PHE A 121 9.66 -13.15 4.85
CA PHE A 121 8.30 -13.60 5.11
C PHE A 121 7.65 -14.20 3.86
N ILE A 122 8.01 -13.70 2.66
CA ILE A 122 7.50 -14.21 1.38
C ILE A 122 7.75 -15.71 1.20
N PRO A 123 9.01 -16.23 1.16
CA PRO A 123 9.24 -17.66 0.94
C PRO A 123 8.63 -18.54 2.04
N LEU A 124 8.58 -18.06 3.28
CA LEU A 124 7.89 -18.75 4.37
C LEU A 124 6.40 -18.92 4.06
N THR A 125 5.77 -17.87 3.56
CA THR A 125 4.36 -17.91 3.17
C THR A 125 4.13 -18.67 1.88
N ASN A 126 5.07 -18.69 0.94
CA ASN A 126 5.02 -19.52 -0.27
C ASN A 126 4.95 -21.01 0.09
N PHE A 127 5.75 -21.45 1.07
CA PHE A 127 5.67 -22.80 1.61
C PHE A 127 4.30 -23.09 2.26
N PHE A 128 3.77 -22.12 3.00
CA PHE A 128 2.42 -22.21 3.55
C PHE A 128 1.37 -22.33 2.44
N TRP A 129 1.40 -21.51 1.40
CA TRP A 129 0.44 -21.56 0.28
C TRP A 129 0.50 -22.85 -0.53
N ALA A 130 1.68 -23.48 -0.60
CA ALA A 130 1.86 -24.78 -1.25
C ALA A 130 1.29 -25.95 -0.42
N THR A 131 1.29 -25.83 0.91
CA THR A 131 0.92 -26.92 1.83
C THR A 131 -0.43 -26.72 2.52
N ALA A 132 -0.99 -25.53 2.48
CA ALA A 132 -2.20 -25.19 3.22
C ALA A 132 -3.41 -26.00 2.73
N PRO A 133 -4.19 -26.61 3.64
CA PRO A 133 -5.32 -27.46 3.30
C PRO A 133 -6.57 -26.62 2.98
N PHE A 134 -6.55 -25.90 1.86
CA PHE A 134 -7.73 -25.21 1.34
C PHE A 134 -8.61 -26.20 0.57
N THR A 135 -9.93 -26.10 0.78
CA THR A 135 -10.91 -27.04 0.21
C THR A 135 -11.57 -26.52 -1.07
N ASN A 136 -11.45 -25.22 -1.35
CA ASN A 136 -12.16 -24.59 -2.45
C ASN A 136 -11.47 -24.88 -3.81
N PRO A 137 -12.16 -25.54 -4.77
CA PRO A 137 -11.60 -25.84 -6.09
C PRO A 137 -11.19 -24.62 -6.92
N ALA A 138 -11.79 -23.45 -6.65
CA ALA A 138 -11.43 -22.19 -7.31
C ALA A 138 -10.02 -21.70 -6.95
N MET A 139 -9.49 -22.15 -5.81
CA MET A 139 -8.19 -21.74 -5.28
C MET A 139 -7.08 -22.76 -5.57
N LEU A 140 -7.44 -24.02 -5.76
CA LEU A 140 -6.51 -25.14 -5.95
C LEU A 140 -6.05 -25.29 -7.40
N TRP A 141 -4.85 -25.81 -7.61
CA TRP A 141 -4.38 -26.18 -8.94
C TRP A 141 -5.39 -27.11 -9.64
N PRO A 142 -5.72 -26.86 -10.94
CA PRO A 142 -6.66 -27.73 -11.67
C PRO A 142 -6.16 -29.17 -11.76
N ILE A 143 -4.85 -29.36 -11.77
CA ILE A 143 -4.17 -30.66 -11.87
C ILE A 143 -3.48 -30.91 -10.53
N GLY A 144 -3.85 -31.99 -9.84
CA GLY A 144 -3.22 -32.43 -8.59
C GLY A 144 -3.94 -31.99 -7.30
N GLY A 145 -4.75 -30.93 -7.32
CA GLY A 145 -5.61 -30.54 -6.18
C GLY A 145 -4.88 -30.17 -4.88
N ILE A 146 -3.55 -30.09 -4.90
CA ILE A 146 -2.69 -29.76 -3.75
C ILE A 146 -1.97 -28.46 -4.08
N GLY A 147 -2.00 -27.52 -3.14
CA GLY A 147 -1.42 -26.20 -3.29
C GLY A 147 -2.32 -25.22 -4.06
N MET A 148 -2.14 -23.94 -3.74
CA MET A 148 -2.96 -22.88 -4.32
C MET A 148 -2.41 -22.35 -5.64
N ARG A 149 -3.30 -21.77 -6.46
CA ARG A 149 -2.91 -21.03 -7.66
C ARG A 149 -2.27 -19.70 -7.27
N PRO A 150 -1.28 -19.22 -8.05
CA PRO A 150 -0.74 -17.89 -7.85
C PRO A 150 -1.76 -16.77 -8.00
N THR A 151 -2.76 -16.96 -8.84
CA THR A 151 -3.83 -15.98 -9.04
C THR A 151 -5.19 -16.63 -8.84
N ILE A 152 -5.99 -16.05 -7.97
CA ILE A 152 -7.34 -16.52 -7.65
C ILE A 152 -8.34 -15.43 -8.04
N GLY A 153 -9.19 -15.70 -9.02
CA GLY A 153 -10.20 -14.74 -9.49
C GLY A 153 -11.29 -14.50 -8.44
N LEU A 154 -11.63 -13.22 -8.22
CA LEU A 154 -12.67 -12.80 -7.27
C LEU A 154 -14.03 -12.53 -7.93
N LYS A 155 -14.16 -12.72 -9.26
CA LYS A 155 -15.39 -12.39 -10.02
C LYS A 155 -16.66 -13.03 -9.44
N SER A 156 -16.59 -14.28 -9.01
CA SER A 156 -17.72 -15.01 -8.39
C SER A 156 -17.94 -14.70 -6.91
N TYR A 157 -17.09 -13.87 -6.29
CA TYR A 157 -17.10 -13.59 -4.86
C TYR A 157 -17.44 -12.12 -4.61
N PHE A 158 -16.44 -11.25 -4.66
CA PHE A 158 -16.56 -9.84 -4.29
C PHE A 158 -15.68 -8.89 -5.12
N ALA A 159 -15.37 -9.27 -6.37
CA ALA A 159 -14.69 -8.38 -7.30
C ALA A 159 -15.50 -7.09 -7.51
N LYS A 160 -14.80 -5.96 -7.51
CA LYS A 160 -15.30 -4.62 -7.82
C LYS A 160 -16.48 -4.12 -6.97
N ILE A 161 -16.73 -4.73 -5.80
CA ILE A 161 -17.85 -4.31 -4.94
C ILE A 161 -17.79 -2.82 -4.59
N LEU A 162 -16.65 -2.31 -4.13
CA LEU A 162 -16.53 -0.88 -3.81
C LEU A 162 -16.59 0.00 -5.07
N ASN A 163 -16.10 -0.50 -6.20
CA ASN A 163 -16.09 0.22 -7.47
C ASN A 163 -17.51 0.39 -8.04
N THR A 164 -18.39 -0.59 -7.82
CA THR A 164 -19.76 -0.63 -8.36
C THR A 164 -20.83 -0.18 -7.36
N TRP A 165 -20.47 0.07 -6.09
CA TRP A 165 -21.45 0.42 -5.05
C TRP A 165 -22.14 1.79 -5.27
N MET A 166 -21.49 2.71 -5.99
CA MET A 166 -22.08 4.01 -6.38
C MET A 166 -21.29 4.64 -7.54
N PRO A 167 -21.38 4.14 -8.78
CA PRO A 167 -20.69 4.77 -9.91
C PRO A 167 -21.39 6.09 -10.25
N LEU A 168 -20.62 7.18 -10.30
CA LEU A 168 -21.11 8.44 -10.82
C LEU A 168 -20.66 8.55 -12.27
N GLU A 169 -21.60 8.45 -13.20
CA GLU A 169 -21.35 8.53 -14.63
C GLU A 169 -21.58 9.98 -15.08
N ILE A 170 -20.48 10.69 -15.41
CA ILE A 170 -20.53 12.01 -16.03
C ILE A 170 -20.03 11.84 -17.47
N GLY A 171 -20.94 11.52 -18.39
CA GLY A 171 -20.60 11.25 -19.80
C GLY A 171 -19.64 10.05 -19.93
N PRO A 172 -18.44 10.19 -20.54
CA PRO A 172 -17.46 9.09 -20.66
C PRO A 172 -16.67 8.80 -19.36
N LEU A 173 -16.90 9.57 -18.30
CA LEU A 173 -16.20 9.43 -17.02
C LEU A 173 -17.05 8.62 -16.03
N THR A 174 -16.55 7.45 -15.61
CA THR A 174 -17.18 6.67 -14.53
C THR A 174 -16.35 6.78 -13.25
N ILE A 175 -16.80 7.63 -12.32
CA ILE A 175 -16.10 7.86 -11.06
C ILE A 175 -16.52 6.76 -10.06
N PRO A 176 -15.58 5.96 -9.52
CA PRO A 176 -15.88 4.92 -8.54
C PRO A 176 -16.07 5.55 -7.15
N CYS A 177 -17.19 6.25 -6.94
CA CYS A 177 -17.41 7.01 -5.70
C CYS A 177 -17.39 6.13 -4.45
N GLY A 178 -17.88 4.88 -4.53
CA GLY A 178 -17.84 3.95 -3.39
C GLY A 178 -16.41 3.63 -2.93
N LEU A 179 -15.50 3.42 -3.87
CA LEU A 179 -14.08 3.16 -3.59
C LEU A 179 -13.38 4.41 -3.03
N LEU A 180 -13.66 5.58 -3.62
CA LEU A 180 -13.11 6.87 -3.15
C LEU A 180 -13.64 7.22 -1.75
N LEU A 181 -14.91 6.94 -1.46
CA LEU A 181 -15.50 7.12 -0.14
C LEU A 181 -14.84 6.21 0.90
N PHE A 182 -14.63 4.93 0.57
CA PHE A 182 -13.94 4.00 1.46
C PHE A 182 -12.50 4.44 1.74
N PHE A 183 -11.76 4.85 0.71
CA PHE A 183 -10.42 5.41 0.88
C PHE A 183 -10.44 6.70 1.71
N GLY A 184 -11.39 7.60 1.46
CA GLY A 184 -11.61 8.81 2.24
C GLY A 184 -11.92 8.52 3.70
N LEU A 185 -12.71 7.48 3.99
CA LEU A 185 -12.99 7.00 5.34
C LEU A 185 -11.72 6.50 6.03
N CYS A 186 -10.91 5.68 5.36
CA CYS A 186 -9.62 5.23 5.90
C CYS A 186 -8.70 6.42 6.23
N CYS A 187 -8.61 7.38 5.30
CA CYS A 187 -7.86 8.62 5.48
C CYS A 187 -8.36 9.43 6.68
N LEU A 188 -9.68 9.56 6.84
CA LEU A 188 -10.31 10.23 7.97
C LEU A 188 -10.02 9.53 9.29
N LEU A 189 -10.15 8.20 9.34
CA LEU A 189 -9.87 7.40 10.55
C LEU A 189 -8.42 7.56 11.00
N VAL A 190 -7.47 7.51 10.07
CA VAL A 190 -6.05 7.74 10.38
C VAL A 190 -5.82 9.17 10.84
N HIS A 191 -6.41 10.16 10.16
CA HIS A 191 -6.31 11.56 10.56
C HIS A 191 -6.86 11.81 11.97
N LEU A 192 -8.02 11.25 12.29
CA LEU A 192 -8.64 11.35 13.60
C LEU A 192 -7.82 10.62 14.67
N PHE A 193 -7.24 9.45 14.35
CA PHE A 193 -6.36 8.73 15.27
C PHE A 193 -5.18 9.60 15.70
N PHE A 194 -4.54 10.35 14.80
CA PHE A 194 -3.45 11.25 15.16
C PHE A 194 -3.86 12.47 16.00
N LYS A 195 -5.16 12.74 16.14
CA LYS A 195 -5.69 13.74 17.08
C LYS A 195 -6.00 13.16 18.46
N THR A 196 -5.93 11.84 18.64
CA THR A 196 -6.13 11.18 19.94
C THR A 196 -4.86 11.20 20.79
N THR A 197 -4.98 10.92 22.08
CA THR A 197 -3.86 10.85 23.01
C THR A 197 -2.75 9.86 22.60
N PRO A 198 -3.02 8.60 22.16
CA PRO A 198 -1.95 7.73 21.66
C PRO A 198 -1.35 8.23 20.34
N GLY A 199 -2.15 8.86 19.47
CA GLY A 199 -1.67 9.44 18.22
C GLY A 199 -0.70 10.60 18.43
N LEU A 200 -1.00 11.51 19.37
CA LEU A 200 -0.12 12.60 19.76
C LEU A 200 1.16 12.08 20.45
N ALA A 201 1.05 11.02 21.26
CA ALA A 201 2.22 10.39 21.87
C ALA A 201 3.16 9.78 20.81
N ILE A 202 2.60 9.14 19.77
CA ILE A 202 3.38 8.64 18.63
C ILE A 202 4.13 9.78 17.92
N LEU A 203 3.46 10.90 17.67
CA LEU A 203 4.09 12.07 17.03
C LEU A 203 5.22 12.65 17.89
N ALA A 204 5.00 12.78 19.21
CA ALA A 204 6.03 13.26 20.12
C ALA A 204 7.28 12.36 20.14
N ILE A 205 7.09 11.04 20.05
CA ILE A 205 8.20 10.07 19.92
C ILE A 205 8.97 10.28 18.62
N GLY A 206 8.27 10.50 17.51
CA GLY A 206 8.88 10.77 16.21
C GLY A 206 9.68 12.07 16.14
N GLU A 207 9.31 13.08 16.93
CA GLU A 207 10.07 14.33 17.04
C GLU A 207 11.32 14.17 17.91
N ASN A 208 11.18 13.60 19.11
CA ASN A 208 12.31 13.31 19.98
C ASN A 208 11.97 12.21 21.00
N GLU A 209 12.46 11.00 20.75
CA GLU A 209 12.23 9.85 21.63
C GLU A 209 12.72 10.09 23.07
N GLY A 210 13.86 10.75 23.23
CA GLY A 210 14.46 11.03 24.54
C GLY A 210 13.58 11.98 25.36
N TYR A 211 13.09 13.06 24.74
CA TYR A 211 12.18 14.01 25.37
C TYR A 211 10.84 13.35 25.72
N ALA A 212 10.26 12.58 24.79
CA ALA A 212 9.01 11.86 25.01
C ALA A 212 9.10 10.92 26.25
N ARG A 213 10.24 10.24 26.41
CA ARG A 213 10.48 9.37 27.57
C ARG A 213 10.55 10.15 28.88
N LEU A 214 11.20 11.32 28.89
CA LEU A 214 11.26 12.19 30.08
C LEU A 214 9.88 12.73 30.47
N CYS A 215 8.99 12.93 29.50
CA CYS A 215 7.60 13.30 29.72
C CYS A 215 6.71 12.13 30.21
N GLY A 216 7.28 10.93 30.46
CA GLY A 216 6.55 9.77 30.98
C GLY A 216 5.80 8.94 29.92
N ILE A 217 6.05 9.17 28.62
CA ILE A 217 5.44 8.36 27.56
C ILE A 217 6.12 6.99 27.49
N ASP A 218 5.33 5.91 27.51
CA ASP A 218 5.81 4.56 27.25
C ASP A 218 6.12 4.39 25.75
N VAL A 219 7.37 4.66 25.41
CA VAL A 219 7.88 4.61 24.05
C VAL A 219 7.70 3.23 23.41
N ASP A 220 7.99 2.15 24.14
CA ASP A 220 7.91 0.79 23.61
C ASP A 220 6.47 0.40 23.28
N ARG A 221 5.52 0.78 24.13
CA ARG A 221 4.10 0.54 23.88
C ARG A 221 3.58 1.35 22.70
N MET A 222 3.90 2.63 22.62
CA MET A 222 3.44 3.49 21.52
C MET A 222 4.03 3.09 20.17
N ARG A 223 5.30 2.67 20.14
CA ARG A 223 5.94 2.13 18.92
C ARG A 223 5.30 0.82 18.46
N ARG A 224 5.03 -0.11 19.36
CA ARG A 224 4.27 -1.33 19.02
C ARG A 224 2.89 -1.00 18.47
N LEU A 225 2.18 -0.08 19.10
CA LEU A 225 0.87 0.36 18.62
C LEU A 225 0.93 0.94 17.20
N ALA A 226 1.94 1.76 16.90
CA ALA A 226 2.15 2.30 15.56
C ALA A 226 2.39 1.20 14.51
N VAL A 227 3.20 0.19 14.86
CA VAL A 227 3.44 -0.97 13.98
C VAL A 227 2.16 -1.77 13.76
N ILE A 228 1.40 -2.09 14.82
CA ILE A 228 0.13 -2.80 14.72
C ILE A 228 -0.84 -2.03 13.82
N LEU A 229 -1.01 -0.72 14.04
CA LEU A 229 -1.88 0.12 13.24
C LEU A 229 -1.46 0.11 11.76
N SER A 230 -0.16 0.23 11.48
CA SER A 230 0.38 0.12 10.14
C SER A 230 0.05 -1.23 9.49
N THR A 231 0.25 -2.34 10.21
CA THR A 231 -0.06 -3.68 9.68
C THR A 231 -1.54 -3.90 9.43
N VAL A 232 -2.42 -3.35 10.28
CA VAL A 232 -3.87 -3.43 10.09
C VAL A 232 -4.30 -2.64 8.86
N ILE A 233 -3.82 -1.41 8.69
CA ILE A 233 -4.13 -0.60 7.51
C ILE A 233 -3.59 -1.26 6.24
N GLY A 234 -2.39 -1.86 6.28
CA GLY A 234 -1.83 -2.60 5.15
C GLY A 234 -2.65 -3.83 4.76
N ALA A 235 -3.13 -4.60 5.74
CA ALA A 235 -3.99 -5.76 5.51
C ALA A 235 -5.36 -5.36 4.93
N VAL A 236 -5.95 -4.25 5.41
CA VAL A 236 -7.14 -3.65 4.80
C VAL A 236 -6.82 -3.18 3.37
N GLY A 237 -5.67 -2.57 3.16
CA GLY A 237 -5.22 -2.07 1.87
C GLY A 237 -5.13 -3.16 0.81
N ILE A 238 -4.56 -4.33 1.12
CA ILE A 238 -4.54 -5.43 0.14
C ILE A 238 -5.93 -6.01 -0.12
N CYS A 239 -6.84 -5.99 0.86
CA CYS A 239 -8.24 -6.37 0.62
C CYS A 239 -8.89 -5.43 -0.40
N VAL A 240 -8.68 -4.13 -0.23
CA VAL A 240 -9.16 -3.10 -1.17
C VAL A 240 -8.51 -3.26 -2.56
N TYR A 241 -7.21 -3.58 -2.57
CA TYR A 241 -6.44 -3.87 -3.76
C TYR A 241 -7.03 -5.04 -4.54
N ALA A 242 -7.11 -6.21 -3.91
CA ALA A 242 -7.56 -7.44 -4.55
C ALA A 242 -9.00 -7.32 -5.07
N GLN A 243 -9.91 -6.70 -4.30
CA GLN A 243 -11.29 -6.49 -4.77
C GLN A 243 -11.36 -5.53 -5.95
N SER A 244 -10.60 -4.43 -5.94
CA SER A 244 -10.62 -3.45 -7.04
C SER A 244 -10.05 -4.04 -8.33
N TYR A 245 -8.95 -4.80 -8.21
CA TYR A 245 -8.32 -5.49 -9.34
C TYR A 245 -9.15 -6.67 -9.84
N GLY A 246 -9.83 -7.37 -8.94
CA GLY A 246 -10.72 -8.49 -9.23
C GLY A 246 -10.08 -9.87 -9.11
N PHE A 247 -8.89 -9.96 -8.50
CA PHE A 247 -8.23 -11.23 -8.16
C PHE A 247 -7.29 -11.06 -6.96
N ILE A 248 -6.95 -12.18 -6.34
CA ILE A 248 -5.93 -12.30 -5.31
C ILE A 248 -4.65 -12.79 -5.99
N GLU A 249 -3.52 -12.15 -5.71
CA GLU A 249 -2.21 -12.65 -6.08
C GLU A 249 -1.49 -13.18 -4.85
N LEU A 250 -1.04 -14.42 -4.94
CA LEU A 250 -0.29 -15.14 -3.92
C LEU A 250 1.18 -15.28 -4.36
N TYR A 251 1.95 -15.95 -3.52
CA TYR A 251 3.39 -16.17 -3.71
C TYR A 251 4.20 -14.87 -3.71
N ASP A 252 4.91 -14.57 -4.79
CA ASP A 252 5.89 -13.49 -4.84
C ASP A 252 5.28 -12.10 -5.06
N ALA A 253 3.98 -12.01 -5.34
CA ALA A 253 3.30 -10.74 -5.61
C ALA A 253 3.48 -9.67 -4.52
N PRO A 254 3.41 -9.98 -3.20
CA PRO A 254 3.60 -8.98 -2.14
C PRO A 254 5.03 -8.43 -2.05
N MET A 255 6.02 -9.11 -2.65
CA MET A 255 7.45 -8.84 -2.45
C MET A 255 7.83 -7.40 -2.87
N MET A 256 7.27 -6.91 -3.97
CA MET A 256 7.62 -5.60 -4.54
C MET A 256 6.63 -4.50 -4.18
N MET A 257 5.51 -4.81 -3.51
CA MET A 257 4.46 -3.81 -3.23
C MET A 257 4.88 -2.71 -2.24
N ALA A 258 5.92 -2.95 -1.44
CA ALA A 258 6.44 -1.96 -0.49
C ALA A 258 7.10 -0.76 -1.19
N PHE A 259 7.82 -0.97 -2.30
CA PHE A 259 8.58 0.09 -2.96
C PHE A 259 7.70 1.16 -3.62
N PRO A 260 6.70 0.80 -4.46
CA PRO A 260 5.77 1.78 -5.00
C PRO A 260 5.06 2.58 -3.91
N ALA A 261 4.68 1.92 -2.81
CA ALA A 261 4.00 2.59 -1.70
C ALA A 261 4.91 3.59 -0.98
N ALA A 262 6.15 3.18 -0.69
CA ALA A 262 7.17 4.05 -0.11
C ALA A 262 7.50 5.23 -1.02
N SER A 263 7.67 5.00 -2.32
CA SER A 263 7.94 6.07 -3.27
C SER A 263 6.77 7.03 -3.38
N ALA A 264 5.54 6.54 -3.45
CA ALA A 264 4.35 7.40 -3.49
C ALA A 264 4.32 8.39 -2.31
N ILE A 265 4.53 7.93 -1.07
CA ILE A 265 4.50 8.83 0.09
C ILE A 265 5.68 9.82 0.11
N LEU A 266 6.87 9.37 -0.29
CA LEU A 266 8.06 10.23 -0.42
C LEU A 266 7.88 11.33 -1.48
N ILE A 267 7.25 11.00 -2.60
CA ILE A 267 6.90 11.95 -3.67
C ILE A 267 5.89 12.98 -3.18
N GLY A 268 4.97 12.56 -2.31
CA GLY A 268 4.07 13.44 -1.58
C GLY A 268 4.80 14.42 -0.64
N GLY A 269 6.09 14.24 -0.40
CA GLY A 269 6.94 15.12 0.41
C GLY A 269 6.98 14.75 1.89
N SER A 270 6.60 13.53 2.25
CA SER A 270 6.73 13.06 3.64
C SER A 270 8.18 12.93 4.06
N THR A 271 8.48 13.26 5.31
CA THR A 271 9.77 12.98 5.96
C THR A 271 9.54 12.08 7.16
N THR A 272 10.56 11.34 7.59
CA THR A 272 10.54 10.58 8.85
C THR A 272 10.11 11.50 10.01
N GLY A 273 9.16 11.05 10.83
CA GLY A 273 8.56 11.83 11.93
C GLY A 273 7.47 12.82 11.52
N ARG A 274 7.28 13.12 10.23
CA ARG A 274 6.27 14.07 9.72
C ARG A 274 5.64 13.58 8.41
N ALA A 275 4.75 12.59 8.54
CA ALA A 275 3.90 12.08 7.47
C ALA A 275 2.43 12.46 7.73
N THR A 276 1.79 13.04 6.71
CA THR A 276 0.39 13.46 6.77
C THR A 276 -0.45 12.76 5.72
N VAL A 277 -1.75 12.64 5.99
CA VAL A 277 -2.72 12.06 5.06
C VAL A 277 -2.78 12.85 3.73
N ALA A 278 -2.59 14.17 3.77
CA ALA A 278 -2.53 14.99 2.56
C ALA A 278 -1.35 14.60 1.65
N GLN A 279 -0.18 14.31 2.22
CA GLN A 279 0.98 13.83 1.46
C GLN A 279 0.74 12.44 0.86
N VAL A 280 0.03 11.56 1.59
CA VAL A 280 -0.39 10.26 1.05
C VAL A 280 -1.28 10.44 -0.17
N VAL A 281 -2.34 11.26 -0.07
CA VAL A 281 -3.27 11.48 -1.19
C VAL A 281 -2.55 12.10 -2.39
N ALA A 282 -1.79 13.18 -2.18
CA ALA A 282 -1.06 13.85 -3.25
C ALA A 282 0.00 12.94 -3.88
N GLY A 283 0.80 12.25 -3.07
CA GLY A 283 1.87 11.37 -3.52
C GLY A 283 1.37 10.15 -4.29
N THR A 284 0.31 9.50 -3.78
CA THR A 284 -0.35 8.37 -4.47
C THR A 284 -0.95 8.81 -5.79
N PHE A 285 -1.60 9.97 -5.83
CA PHE A 285 -2.16 10.52 -7.06
C PHE A 285 -1.07 10.79 -8.10
N LEU A 286 0.01 11.48 -7.72
CA LEU A 286 1.12 11.78 -8.62
C LEU A 286 1.78 10.52 -9.17
N PHE A 287 2.13 9.57 -8.30
CA PHE A 287 2.83 8.34 -8.69
C PHE A 287 1.96 7.46 -9.61
N HIS A 288 0.72 7.19 -9.23
CA HIS A 288 -0.13 6.30 -10.01
C HIS A 288 -0.68 6.95 -11.28
N THR A 289 -0.91 8.27 -11.31
CA THR A 289 -1.30 8.94 -12.56
C THR A 289 -0.16 8.88 -13.57
N MET A 290 1.07 9.06 -13.12
CA MET A 290 2.26 8.90 -13.97
C MET A 290 2.40 7.46 -14.49
N TYR A 291 2.15 6.47 -13.61
CA TYR A 291 2.12 5.06 -14.00
C TYR A 291 1.04 4.78 -15.06
N VAL A 292 -0.19 5.28 -14.89
CA VAL A 292 -1.28 5.10 -15.86
C VAL A 292 -0.94 5.74 -17.20
N LEU A 293 -0.44 6.98 -17.19
CA LEU A 293 -0.07 7.71 -18.41
C LEU A 293 1.08 7.04 -19.16
N SER A 294 2.00 6.39 -18.45
CA SER A 294 3.18 5.78 -19.08
C SER A 294 2.84 4.68 -20.09
N GLY A 295 1.73 3.96 -19.92
CA GLY A 295 1.31 2.90 -20.84
C GLY A 295 0.89 3.42 -22.22
N PRO A 296 -0.16 4.26 -22.31
CA PRO A 296 -0.62 4.85 -23.57
C PRO A 296 0.47 5.66 -24.27
N LEU A 297 1.22 6.49 -23.52
CA LEU A 297 2.32 7.29 -24.10
C LEU A 297 3.39 6.42 -24.74
N ALA A 298 3.77 5.31 -24.10
CA ALA A 298 4.79 4.42 -24.65
C ALA A 298 4.27 3.62 -25.85
N ASN A 299 2.99 3.27 -25.88
CA ASN A 299 2.39 2.54 -26.99
C ASN A 299 2.31 3.37 -28.28
N ASP A 300 2.07 4.67 -28.16
CA ASP A 300 1.97 5.57 -29.31
C ASP A 300 3.34 6.09 -29.78
N LEU A 301 4.32 6.19 -28.86
CA LEU A 301 5.67 6.69 -29.17
C LEU A 301 6.67 5.59 -29.51
N LEU A 302 6.44 4.35 -29.10
CA LEU A 302 7.35 3.21 -29.26
C LEU A 302 6.60 1.98 -29.78
N VAL A 303 7.35 0.94 -30.13
CA VAL A 303 6.78 -0.38 -30.44
C VAL A 303 6.07 -0.93 -29.18
N PRO A 304 4.89 -1.56 -29.29
CA PRO A 304 4.13 -2.04 -28.12
C PRO A 304 4.92 -2.96 -27.18
N GLU A 305 5.84 -3.76 -27.73
CA GLU A 305 6.75 -4.64 -26.98
C GLU A 305 7.73 -3.85 -26.09
N MET A 306 8.09 -2.64 -26.50
CA MET A 306 8.94 -1.72 -25.73
C MET A 306 8.14 -0.90 -24.71
N ALA A 307 6.81 -0.86 -24.82
CA ALA A 307 5.97 -0.09 -23.92
C ALA A 307 6.08 -0.58 -22.46
N GLU A 308 6.13 -1.91 -22.25
CA GLU A 308 6.30 -2.47 -20.91
C GLU A 308 7.67 -2.15 -20.31
N ILE A 309 8.72 -2.23 -21.13
CA ILE A 309 10.09 -1.89 -20.71
C ILE A 309 10.16 -0.41 -20.32
N PHE A 310 9.54 0.47 -21.10
CA PHE A 310 9.45 1.89 -20.79
C PHE A 310 8.69 2.16 -19.49
N ARG A 311 7.53 1.50 -19.28
CA ARG A 311 6.78 1.59 -18.01
C ARG A 311 7.63 1.17 -16.82
N LEU A 312 8.37 0.07 -16.94
CA LEU A 312 9.22 -0.45 -15.88
C LEU A 312 10.38 0.50 -15.59
N MET A 313 11.03 1.04 -16.62
CA MET A 313 12.12 2.01 -16.48
C MET A 313 11.64 3.30 -15.81
N MET A 314 10.48 3.82 -16.22
CA MET A 314 9.87 5.02 -15.64
C MET A 314 9.50 4.82 -14.17
N THR A 315 8.84 3.71 -13.86
CA THR A 315 8.40 3.40 -12.48
C THR A 315 9.62 3.24 -11.57
N THR A 316 10.62 2.47 -12.01
CA THR A 316 11.86 2.23 -11.24
C THR A 316 12.68 3.51 -11.11
N GLY A 317 12.75 4.33 -12.17
CA GLY A 317 13.44 5.62 -12.15
C GLY A 317 12.83 6.59 -11.15
N VAL A 318 11.51 6.65 -11.07
CA VAL A 318 10.82 7.50 -10.08
C VAL A 318 10.94 6.95 -8.67
N ILE A 319 10.90 5.63 -8.49
CA ILE A 319 11.20 5.01 -7.20
C ILE A 319 12.61 5.40 -6.73
N LEU A 320 13.61 5.23 -7.59
CA LEU A 320 15.01 5.56 -7.30
C LEU A 320 15.17 7.05 -6.98
N PHE A 321 14.55 7.93 -7.77
CA PHE A 321 14.59 9.37 -7.53
C PHE A 321 13.98 9.74 -6.17
N ALA A 322 12.82 9.18 -5.83
CA ALA A 322 12.15 9.42 -4.55
C ALA A 322 13.02 8.96 -3.38
N MET A 323 13.67 7.80 -3.49
CA MET A 323 14.54 7.24 -2.45
C MET A 323 15.85 8.01 -2.29
N LEU A 324 16.52 8.36 -3.39
CA LEU A 324 17.76 9.15 -3.36
C LEU A 324 17.56 10.50 -2.68
N HIS A 325 16.45 11.18 -3.00
CA HIS A 325 16.15 12.49 -2.42
C HIS A 325 15.85 12.43 -0.92
N HIS A 326 15.31 11.29 -0.45
CA HIS A 326 15.14 11.02 0.97
C HIS A 326 16.49 10.75 1.66
N GLY A 327 17.31 9.85 1.12
CA GLY A 327 18.63 9.52 1.68
C GLY A 327 19.58 10.72 1.79
N GLY A 328 19.54 11.65 0.82
CA GLY A 328 20.34 12.88 0.83
C GLY A 328 19.96 13.87 1.94
N ARG A 329 18.75 13.79 2.52
CA ARG A 329 18.33 14.65 3.65
C ARG A 329 18.84 14.16 5.00
N HIS A 330 19.10 12.85 5.14
CA HIS A 330 19.73 12.28 6.34
C HIS A 330 21.26 12.42 6.33
N ALA A 331 21.88 12.59 5.17
CA ALA A 331 23.32 12.74 5.02
C ALA A 331 23.86 14.17 5.24
N ARG A 332 22.99 15.16 5.50
CA ARG A 332 23.46 16.46 6.00
C ARG A 332 23.56 16.35 7.52
N PRO A 333 24.77 16.34 8.12
CA PRO A 333 24.89 16.63 9.53
C PRO A 333 24.25 18.00 9.75
N SER A 334 23.63 18.17 10.91
CA SER A 334 23.33 19.49 11.46
C SER A 334 24.60 20.34 11.46
N GLU A 335 24.84 21.09 10.39
CA GLU A 335 25.69 22.28 10.42
C GLU A 335 24.91 23.33 11.20
N THR A 336 24.96 23.20 12.52
CA THR A 336 24.73 24.26 13.49
C THR A 336 26.04 24.44 14.23
N LEU A 337 26.83 25.41 13.76
CA LEU A 337 27.55 26.32 14.64
C LEU A 337 26.63 27.53 14.86
#